data_AF-A0A1Q7I0L3-F1
#
_entry.id   AF-A0A1Q7I0L3-F1
#
_cell.length_a   1.000
_cell.length_b   1.000
_cell.length_c   1.000
_cell.angle_alpha   90.00
_cell.angle_beta   90.00
_cell.angle_gamma   90.00
#
_symmetry.space_group_name_H-M   'P 1'
#
loop_
_entity.id
_entity.type
_entity.pdbx_description
1 polymer ?
#
loop_
_entity_poly.entity_id
_entity_poly.type
_entity_poly.pdbx_seq_one_letter_code
_entity_poly.pdbx_strand_id
1 'polypeptide(L)' 'MKMLDPVCDMIVDMEEARDAGLTMELDDREYAFCGEGCLKAFAKNRERYIPKVTAWLATQGSNR' A
#
# COMPACT_ATOMS: atom_id res chain seq x y z
N MET A 1 -3.94 11.54 0.74
CA MET A 1 -4.84 10.36 0.45
C MET A 1 -4.46 9.19 1.36
N LYS A 2 -5.37 8.35 1.88
CA LYS A 2 -4.98 7.23 2.78
C LYS A 2 -4.92 5.87 2.06
N MET A 3 -3.99 5.02 2.47
CA MET A 3 -3.82 3.65 1.96
C MET A 3 -3.34 2.69 3.04
N LEU A 4 -3.75 1.42 2.96
CA LEU A 4 -3.20 0.34 3.77
C LEU A 4 -1.80 -0.05 3.28
N ASP A 5 -0.80 -0.01 4.16
CA ASP A 5 0.44 -0.75 4.00
C ASP A 5 0.14 -2.25 4.20
N PRO A 6 0.17 -3.09 3.16
CA PRO A 6 -0.26 -4.49 3.28
C PRO A 6 0.74 -5.37 4.04
N VAL A 7 1.95 -4.88 4.33
CA VAL A 7 2.97 -5.63 5.06
C VAL A 7 2.69 -5.61 6.56
N CYS A 8 2.34 -4.44 7.11
CA CYS A 8 2.15 -4.24 8.55
C CYS A 8 0.74 -3.81 8.95
N ASP A 9 -0.17 -3.65 7.99
CA ASP A 9 -1.56 -3.24 8.16
C ASP A 9 -1.75 -1.81 8.72
N MET A 10 -0.71 -0.97 8.66
CA MET A 10 -0.82 0.46 9.00
C MET A 10 -1.52 1.25 7.89
N ILE A 11 -2.31 2.26 8.27
CA ILE A 11 -2.87 3.23 7.33
C ILE A 11 -1.89 4.40 7.19
N VAL A 12 -1.37 4.59 5.99
CA VAL A 12 -0.39 5.64 5.67
C VAL A 12 -1.01 6.73 4.81
N ASP A 13 -0.43 7.93 4.86
CA ASP A 13 -0.72 8.94 3.83
C ASP A 13 0.11 8.66 2.58
N MET A 14 -0.55 8.57 1.43
CA MET A 14 0.08 8.35 0.14
C MET A 14 0.94 9.52 -0.31
N GLU A 15 0.55 10.76 0.01
CA GLU A 15 1.32 11.94 -0.40
C GLU A 15 2.64 11.99 0.37
N GLU A 16 2.58 11.83 1.69
CA GLU A 16 3.77 11.73 2.53
C GLU A 16 4.66 10.54 2.14
N ALA A 17 4.06 9.38 1.84
CA ALA A 17 4.82 8.22 1.39
C ALA A 17 5.49 8.47 0.03
N ARG A 18 4.82 9.14 -0.91
CA ARG A 18 5.39 9.49 -2.21
C ARG A 18 6.56 10.45 -2.06
N ASP A 19 6.41 11.51 -1.26
CA ASP A 19 7.46 12.49 -1.00
C ASP A 19 8.68 11.84 -0.32
N ALA A 20 8.46 10.81 0.49
CA ALA A 20 9.50 10.02 1.14
C ALA A 20 10.11 8.91 0.25
N GLY A 21 9.65 8.73 -0.99
CA GLY A 21 10.09 7.63 -1.86
C GLY A 21 9.67 6.23 -1.35
N LEU A 22 8.60 6.18 -0.57
CA LEU A 22 8.01 4.98 0.04
C LEU A 22 6.78 4.50 -0.72
N THR A 23 6.74 4.73 -2.04
CA THR A 23 5.71 4.17 -2.93
C THR A 23 6.29 3.23 -3.96
N MET A 24 5.43 2.40 -4.54
CA MET A 24 5.76 1.52 -5.65
C MET A 24 4.59 1.45 -6.62
N GLU A 25 4.81 1.85 -7.86
CA GLU A 25 3.84 1.72 -8.93
C GLU A 25 3.91 0.33 -9.55
N LEU A 26 2.75 -0.32 -9.66
CA LEU A 26 2.53 -1.54 -10.44
C LEU A 26 1.40 -1.27 -11.45
N ASP A 27 1.24 -2.16 -12.43
CA ASP A 27 0.28 -2.01 -13.54
C ASP A 27 -1.14 -1.63 -13.09
N ASP A 28 -1.60 -2.16 -11.95
CA ASP A 28 -2.96 -1.94 -11.45
C ASP A 28 -3.11 -0.72 -10.53
N ARG A 29 -2.02 -0.24 -9.88
CA ARG A 29 -2.03 0.89 -8.92
C ARG A 29 -0.65 1.20 -8.35
N GLU A 30 -0.59 2.38 -7.73
CA GLU A 30 0.43 2.73 -6.74
C GLU A 30 0.12 2.11 -5.37
N TYR A 31 1.17 1.62 -4.71
CA TYR A 31 1.19 1.13 -3.33
C TYR A 31 2.02 2.06 -2.45
N ALA A 32 1.60 2.28 -1.22
CA ALA A 32 2.30 3.11 -0.23
C ALA A 32 2.71 2.29 1.00
N PHE A 33 3.86 2.60 1.57
CA PHE A 33 4.46 1.86 2.69
C PHE A 33 4.83 2.80 3.84
N CYS A 34 4.79 2.30 5.07
CA CYS A 34 5.14 3.10 6.24
C CYS A 34 6.66 3.32 6.41
N GLY A 35 7.47 2.62 5.63
CA GLY A 35 8.93 2.67 5.71
C GLY A 35 9.60 1.70 4.74
N GLU A 36 10.92 1.85 4.59
CA GLU A 36 11.71 1.07 3.64
C GLU A 36 11.63 -0.45 3.87
N GLY A 37 11.49 -0.89 5.13
CA GLY A 37 11.37 -2.30 5.47
C GLY A 37 10.14 -2.94 4.83
N CYS A 38 9.00 -2.26 4.91
CA CYS A 38 7.75 -2.70 4.26
C CYS A 38 7.86 -2.65 2.74
N LEU A 39 8.42 -1.57 2.18
CA LEU A 39 8.63 -1.46 0.73
C LEU A 39 9.49 -2.61 0.20
N LYS A 40 10.62 -2.91 0.87
CA LYS A 40 11.53 -4.01 0.48
C LYS A 40 10.88 -5.38 0.67
N ALA A 41 10.09 -5.58 1.73
CA ALA A 41 9.35 -6.82 1.96
C ALA A 41 8.29 -7.05 0.88
N PHE A 42 7.54 -6.00 0.53
CA PHE A 42 6.56 -6.03 -0.54
C PHE A 42 7.22 -6.34 -1.89
N ALA A 43 8.30 -5.65 -2.25
CA ALA A 43 9.02 -5.88 -3.50
C ALA A 43 9.45 -7.34 -3.70
N LYS A 44 9.83 -8.03 -2.61
CA LYS A 44 10.25 -9.44 -2.64
C LYS A 44 9.10 -10.44 -2.82
N ASN A 45 7.88 -10.08 -2.40
CA ASN A 45 6.76 -11.03 -2.33
C ASN A 45 5.39 -10.36 -2.59
N ARG A 46 5.32 -9.55 -3.66
CA ARG A 46 4.17 -8.70 -4.00
C ARG A 46 2.84 -9.46 -4.02
N GLU A 47 2.83 -10.65 -4.63
CA GLU A 47 1.64 -11.50 -4.77
C GLU A 47 0.98 -11.86 -3.44
N ARG A 48 1.76 -11.97 -2.35
CA ARG A 48 1.26 -12.24 -1.01
C ARG A 48 0.49 -11.05 -0.42
N TYR A 49 0.85 -9.84 -0.80
CA TYR A 49 0.40 -8.60 -0.17
C TYR A 49 -0.67 -7.87 -0.99
N ILE A 50 -0.66 -8.00 -2.32
CA ILE A 50 -1.66 -7.41 -3.22
C ILE A 50 -3.10 -7.70 -2.77
N PRO A 51 -3.48 -8.94 -2.40
CA PRO A 51 -4.85 -9.24 -1.99
C PRO A 51 -5.34 -8.43 -0.78
N LYS A 52 -4.44 -8.06 0.14
CA LYS A 52 -4.79 -7.24 1.31
C LYS A 52 -5.20 -5.82 0.91
N VAL A 53 -4.46 -5.20 0.00
CA VAL A 53 -4.80 -3.85 -0.50
C VAL A 53 -6.10 -3.91 -1.30
N THR A 54 -6.30 -4.95 -2.12
CA THR A 54 -7.56 -5.17 -2.83
C THR A 54 -8.75 -5.29 -1.87
N ALA A 55 -8.63 -6.11 -0.83
CA ALA A 55 -9.66 -6.26 0.19
C ALA A 55 -9.94 -4.94 0.92
N TRP A 56 -8.90 -4.19 1.30
CA TRP A 56 -9.06 -2.91 1.97
C TRP A 56 -9.74 -1.85 1.10
N LEU A 57 -9.42 -1.77 -0.19
CA LEU A 57 -10.13 -0.84 -1.07
C LEU A 57 -11.59 -1.25 -1.30
N ALA A 58 -11.88 -2.55 -1.34
CA ALA A 58 -13.26 -3.03 -1.44
C ALA A 58 -14.11 -2.60 -0.24
N THR A 59 -13.54 -2.52 0.97
CA THR A 59 -14.27 -2.05 2.16
C THR A 59 -14.42 -0.54 2.21
N GLN A 60 -13.42 0.22 1.74
CA GLN A 60 -13.48 1.68 1.66
C GLN A 60 -14.44 2.19 0.57
N GLY A 61 -14.77 1.36 -0.42
CA GLY A 61 -15.78 1.67 -1.44
C GLY A 61 -17.23 1.48 -1.00
N SER A 62 -17.49 0.89 0.18
CA SER A 62 -18.84 0.52 0.63
C SER A 62 -19.59 1.64 1.37
N ASN A 63 -19.08 2.87 1.40
CA ASN A 63 -19.74 4.02 2.04
C ASN A 63 -19.86 5.22 1.10
N ARG A 64 -20.25 4.98 -0.15
CA ARG A 64 -20.62 6.02 -1.11
C ARG A 64 -22.02 5.78 -1.64
#